data_AF-A0A9Q4CN75-F1
#
_entry.id   AF-A0A9Q4CN75-F1
#
_cell.length_a   1.000
_cell.length_b   1.000
_cell.length_c   1.000
_cell.angle_alpha   90.00
_cell.angle_beta   90.00
_cell.angle_gamma   90.00
#
_symmetry.space_group_name_H-M   'P 1'
#
loop_
_entity.id
_entity.type
_entity.pdbx_description
1 polymer ?
#
loop_
_entity_poly.entity_id
_entity_poly.type
_entity_poly.pdbx_seq_one_letter_code
_entity_poly.pdbx_strand_id
1 'polypeptide(L)'
;MARKVKLTMVDKGELGHIYPQTVVYNVGRKNYLLAEDEEGNYLVKPVYENGTLGDSIVSKNFGCYYDIIQAAYDDVTATTYICAVSLAGKTMEVYATTTLGLVSRFEFDYVIDDRKTFNFFFIEGRLYVYQGGEDANGKYTVTSIRVTEE
;
A
#
# COMPACT_ATOMS: atom_id res chain seq x y z
N MET A 1 -10.41 15.90 35.20
CA MET A 1 -10.50 14.94 34.07
C MET A 1 -10.05 15.64 32.81
N ALA A 2 -9.03 15.12 32.11
CA ALA A 2 -8.61 15.69 30.83
C ALA A 2 -9.67 15.41 29.76
N ARG A 3 -10.15 16.46 29.09
CA ARG A 3 -11.12 16.36 27.99
C ARG A 3 -10.46 15.63 26.82
N LYS A 4 -10.91 14.41 26.50
CA LYS A 4 -10.51 13.72 25.27
C LYS A 4 -10.99 14.55 24.08
N VAL A 5 -10.06 15.21 23.40
CA VAL A 5 -10.34 15.87 22.11
C VAL A 5 -10.36 14.76 21.06
N LYS A 6 -11.54 14.46 20.50
CA LYS A 6 -11.67 13.60 19.32
C LYS A 6 -11.47 14.48 18.09
N LEU A 7 -10.30 14.37 17.46
CA LEU A 7 -10.07 14.93 16.13
C LEU A 7 -10.73 13.97 15.13
N THR A 8 -11.84 14.41 14.52
CA THR A 8 -12.49 13.68 13.43
C THR A 8 -12.01 14.31 12.13
N MET A 9 -11.27 13.55 11.33
CA MET A 9 -10.87 13.96 9.98
C MET A 9 -12.07 13.74 9.07
N VAL A 10 -12.53 14.78 8.38
CA VAL A 10 -13.66 14.73 7.46
C VAL A 10 -13.13 15.19 6.11
N ASP A 11 -13.08 14.27 5.14
CA ASP A 11 -12.90 14.65 3.74
C ASP A 11 -14.07 15.55 3.33
N LYS A 12 -13.77 16.66 2.66
CA LYS A 12 -14.77 17.68 2.31
C LYS A 12 -15.57 17.32 1.04
N GLY A 13 -15.84 16.04 0.83
CA GLY A 13 -16.78 15.55 -0.19
C GLY A 13 -16.18 15.22 -1.55
N GLU A 14 -14.87 14.99 -1.63
CA GLU A 14 -14.23 14.48 -2.86
C GLU A 14 -14.01 12.97 -2.83
N LEU A 15 -13.83 12.41 -1.64
CA LEU A 15 -13.76 10.97 -1.43
C LEU A 15 -15.19 10.49 -1.20
N GLY A 16 -15.82 9.92 -2.22
CA GLY A 16 -17.07 9.18 -2.09
C GLY A 16 -16.91 7.95 -1.20
N HIS A 17 -17.49 6.81 -1.59
CA HIS A 17 -17.25 5.54 -0.90
C HIS A 17 -15.78 5.10 -1.04
N ILE A 18 -14.97 5.36 -0.01
CA ILE A 18 -13.59 4.84 0.06
C ILE A 18 -13.67 3.31 0.18
N TYR A 19 -13.17 2.60 -0.83
CA TYR A 19 -13.00 1.16 -0.76
C TYR A 19 -11.93 0.78 0.29
N PRO A 20 -12.05 -0.39 0.94
CA PRO A 20 -11.24 -0.77 2.10
C PRO A 20 -9.71 -0.80 1.90
N GLN A 21 -9.20 -0.56 0.70
CA GLN A 21 -7.78 -0.57 0.38
C GLN A 21 -7.15 0.83 0.41
N THR A 22 -7.36 1.54 1.53
CA THR A 22 -6.66 2.81 1.76
C THR A 22 -5.31 2.55 2.41
N VAL A 23 -4.25 3.10 1.83
CA VAL A 23 -2.88 3.00 2.35
C VAL A 23 -2.32 4.38 2.63
N VAL A 24 -1.75 4.56 3.83
CA VAL A 24 -1.00 5.76 4.19
C VAL A 24 0.50 5.47 4.04
N TYR A 25 1.21 6.36 3.36
CA TYR A 25 2.64 6.22 3.12
C TYR A 25 3.35 7.57 3.18
N ASN A 26 4.68 7.55 3.36
CA ASN A 26 5.50 8.74 3.46
C ASN A 26 6.50 8.86 2.30
N VAL A 27 6.81 10.11 1.94
CA VAL A 27 7.93 10.48 1.08
C VAL A 27 8.72 11.56 1.79
N GLY A 28 9.89 11.19 2.33
CA GLY A 28 10.61 12.05 3.27
C GLY A 28 9.74 12.39 4.49
N ARG A 29 9.44 13.69 4.68
CA ARG A 29 8.59 14.19 5.78
C ARG A 29 7.11 14.39 5.40
N LYS A 30 6.74 14.12 4.16
CA LYS A 30 5.38 14.31 3.65
C LYS A 30 4.62 13.00 3.74
N ASN A 31 3.37 13.06 4.18
CA ASN A 31 2.47 11.91 4.26
C ASN A 31 1.44 11.99 3.14
N TYR A 32 1.06 10.83 2.63
CA TYR A 32 0.11 10.68 1.54
C TYR A 32 -0.85 9.55 1.84
N LEU A 33 -2.05 9.69 1.29
CA LEU A 33 -3.08 8.66 1.27
C LEU A 33 -3.22 8.18 -0.18
N LEU A 34 -3.11 6.88 -0.38
CA LEU A 34 -3.50 6.19 -1.59
C LEU A 34 -4.88 5.56 -1.34
N ALA A 35 -5.84 5.85 -2.21
CA ALA A 35 -7.16 5.24 -2.19
C ALA A 35 -7.66 5.01 -3.61
N GLU A 36 -8.74 4.27 -3.73
CA GLU A 36 -9.49 4.06 -4.97
C GLU A 36 -10.81 4.81 -4.89
N ASP A 37 -11.20 5.47 -5.98
CA ASP A 37 -12.52 6.12 -6.10
C ASP A 37 -13.62 5.16 -6.60
N GLU A 38 -14.84 5.68 -6.76
CA GLU A 38 -15.99 4.89 -7.20
C GLU A 38 -15.90 4.42 -8.66
N GLU A 39 -15.04 5.05 -9.46
CA GLU A 39 -14.80 4.71 -10.87
C GLU A 39 -13.63 3.72 -11.02
N GLY A 40 -12.97 3.37 -9.92
CA GLY A 40 -11.80 2.49 -9.90
C GLY A 40 -10.47 3.21 -10.19
N ASN A 41 -10.44 4.55 -10.13
CA ASN A 41 -9.20 5.29 -10.26
C ASN A 41 -8.44 5.34 -8.94
N TYR A 42 -7.13 5.11 -9.01
CA TYR A 42 -6.25 5.32 -7.86
C TYR A 42 -5.95 6.79 -7.67
N LEU A 43 -6.26 7.30 -6.48
CA LEU A 43 -6.05 8.68 -6.06
C LEU A 43 -4.95 8.76 -5.00
N VAL A 44 -4.04 9.70 -5.20
CA VAL A 44 -3.05 10.12 -4.20
C VAL A 44 -3.47 11.46 -3.62
N LYS A 45 -3.66 11.53 -2.31
CA LYS A 45 -3.94 12.77 -1.56
C LYS A 45 -2.81 13.10 -0.60
N PRO A 46 -2.22 14.31 -0.62
CA PRO A 46 -1.29 14.71 0.42
C PRO A 46 -2.03 14.93 1.74
N VAL A 47 -1.40 14.54 2.84
CA VAL A 47 -1.85 14.85 4.20
C VAL A 47 -1.03 16.02 4.71
N TYR A 48 -1.67 17.17 4.90
CA TYR A 48 -1.02 18.38 5.40
C TYR A 48 -0.76 18.29 6.91
N GLU A 49 0.18 19.10 7.40
CA GLU A 49 0.59 19.12 8.82
C GLU A 49 -0.56 19.45 9.78
N ASN A 50 -1.57 20.19 9.31
CA ASN A 50 -2.78 20.50 10.06
C ASN A 50 -3.79 19.32 10.09
N GLY A 51 -3.43 18.16 9.54
CA GLY A 51 -4.27 16.97 9.45
C GLY A 51 -5.35 17.02 8.37
N THR A 52 -5.33 18.03 7.49
CA THR A 52 -6.28 18.09 6.36
C THR A 52 -5.71 17.37 5.14
N LEU A 53 -6.61 16.86 4.29
CA LEU A 53 -6.24 16.29 2.99
C LEU A 53 -6.18 17.41 1.96
N GLY A 54 -5.17 17.38 1.10
CA GLY A 54 -5.12 18.23 -0.09
C GLY A 54 -5.88 17.65 -1.28
N ASP A 55 -5.68 18.30 -2.43
CA ASP A 55 -6.36 17.96 -3.68
C ASP A 55 -5.99 16.55 -4.17
N SER A 56 -6.96 15.92 -4.83
CA SER A 56 -6.82 14.58 -5.41
C SER A 56 -5.88 14.59 -6.62
N ILE A 57 -4.88 13.71 -6.62
CA ILE A 57 -4.01 13.47 -7.78
C ILE A 57 -4.31 12.07 -8.31
N VAL A 58 -4.86 11.99 -9.53
CA VAL A 58 -5.10 10.70 -10.19
C VAL A 58 -3.77 10.06 -10.58
N SER A 59 -3.50 8.86 -10.06
CA SER A 59 -2.33 8.05 -10.40
C SER A 59 -2.66 7.12 -11.56
N LYS A 60 -1.92 7.27 -12.67
CA LYS A 60 -2.00 6.37 -13.83
C LYS A 60 -1.01 5.21 -13.77
N ASN A 61 -0.30 5.08 -12.65
CA ASN A 61 0.76 4.08 -12.51
C ASN A 61 0.21 2.71 -12.11
N PHE A 62 -1.05 2.64 -11.71
CA PHE A 62 -1.73 1.39 -11.36
C PHE A 62 -2.46 0.85 -12.59
N GLY A 63 -2.02 -0.31 -13.09
CA GLY A 63 -2.50 -0.87 -14.35
C GLY A 63 -3.80 -1.69 -14.23
N CYS A 64 -4.20 -2.06 -13.02
CA CYS A 64 -5.38 -2.90 -12.77
C CYS A 64 -5.93 -2.69 -11.35
N TYR A 65 -7.04 -3.37 -11.05
CA TYR A 65 -7.55 -3.49 -9.68
C TYR A 65 -6.66 -4.45 -8.87
N TYR A 66 -6.26 -4.00 -7.69
CA TYR A 66 -5.59 -4.83 -6.69
C TYR A 66 -6.57 -5.19 -5.59
N ASP A 67 -6.44 -6.38 -5.01
CA ASP A 67 -7.25 -6.90 -3.91
C ASP A 67 -6.61 -6.62 -2.55
N ILE A 68 -5.28 -6.43 -2.54
CA ILE A 68 -4.49 -6.15 -1.34
C ILE A 68 -3.50 -5.06 -1.69
N ILE A 69 -3.49 -3.98 -0.92
CA ILE A 69 -2.47 -2.94 -0.99
C ILE A 69 -1.97 -2.68 0.42
N GLN A 70 -0.66 -2.69 0.62
CA GLN A 70 -0.04 -2.38 1.90
C GLN A 70 1.23 -1.53 1.66
N ALA A 71 1.60 -0.69 2.63
CA ALA A 71 2.85 0.08 2.62
C ALA A 71 3.81 -0.39 3.72
N ALA A 72 5.11 -0.39 3.42
CA ALA A 72 6.19 -0.73 4.35
C ALA A 72 7.36 0.21 4.11
N TYR A 73 7.94 0.71 5.20
CA TYR A 73 9.11 1.58 5.16
C TYR A 73 10.37 0.76 5.39
N ASP A 74 11.33 0.88 4.47
CA ASP A 74 12.69 0.37 4.62
C ASP A 74 13.58 1.49 5.16
N ASP A 75 14.05 1.33 6.39
CA ASP A 75 14.86 2.31 7.09
C ASP A 75 16.29 2.40 6.54
N VAL A 76 16.80 1.31 5.96
CA VAL A 76 18.16 1.26 5.39
C VAL A 76 18.23 2.03 4.09
N THR A 77 17.23 1.90 3.23
CA THR A 77 17.14 2.63 1.96
C THR A 77 16.38 3.95 2.07
N ALA A 78 15.84 4.26 3.26
CA ALA A 78 14.96 5.40 3.52
C ALA A 78 13.80 5.54 2.51
N THR A 79 13.26 4.39 2.06
CA THR A 79 12.28 4.30 0.98
C THR A 79 11.02 3.61 1.48
N THR A 80 9.86 4.16 1.10
CA THR A 80 8.59 3.49 1.36
C THR A 80 8.19 2.71 0.13
N TYR A 81 7.91 1.43 0.32
CA TYR A 81 7.43 0.53 -0.71
C TYR A 81 5.94 0.29 -0.53
N ILE A 82 5.22 0.23 -1.65
CA ILE A 82 3.82 -0.19 -1.68
C ILE A 82 3.78 -1.51 -2.43
N CYS A 83 3.26 -2.54 -1.78
CA CYS A 83 3.01 -3.83 -2.38
C CYS A 83 1.52 -3.93 -2.71
N ALA A 84 1.21 -4.22 -3.97
CA ALA A 84 -0.14 -4.34 -4.49
C ALA A 84 -0.32 -5.74 -5.12
N VAL A 85 -1.38 -6.46 -4.78
CA VAL A 85 -1.64 -7.84 -5.25
C VAL A 85 -2.97 -7.88 -5.98
N SER A 86 -2.97 -8.35 -7.22
CA SER A 86 -4.20 -8.66 -7.97
C SER A 86 -4.41 -10.18 -7.94
N LEU A 87 -5.42 -10.63 -7.21
CA LEU A 87 -5.77 -12.06 -7.11
C LEU A 87 -6.35 -12.56 -8.43
N ALA A 88 -7.17 -11.73 -9.10
CA ALA A 88 -7.71 -12.04 -10.41
C ALA A 88 -6.62 -12.07 -11.49
N GLY A 89 -5.71 -11.08 -11.46
CA GLY A 89 -4.57 -11.00 -12.36
C GLY A 89 -3.50 -12.05 -12.09
N LYS A 90 -3.47 -12.64 -10.88
CA LYS A 90 -2.38 -13.49 -10.39
C LYS A 90 -1.04 -12.79 -10.47
N THR A 91 -1.04 -11.51 -10.13
CA THR A 91 0.15 -10.65 -10.19
C THR A 91 0.33 -9.92 -8.87
N MET A 92 1.59 -9.61 -8.60
CA MET A 92 1.98 -8.76 -7.51
C MET A 92 2.96 -7.73 -8.03
N GLU A 93 2.73 -6.48 -7.62
CA GLU A 93 3.50 -5.34 -8.07
C GLU A 93 4.00 -4.53 -6.89
N VAL A 94 5.26 -4.13 -6.97
CA VAL A 94 5.95 -3.34 -5.96
C VAL A 94 6.23 -1.96 -6.54
N TYR A 95 5.73 -0.94 -5.87
CA TYR A 95 5.99 0.46 -6.15
C TYR A 95 6.96 1.00 -5.11
N ALA A 96 7.89 1.85 -5.52
CA ALA A 96 8.76 2.60 -4.62
C ALA A 96 8.40 4.09 -4.64
N THR A 97 8.44 4.73 -3.48
CA THR A 97 8.32 6.18 -3.41
C THR A 97 9.58 6.87 -3.93
N THR A 98 9.37 7.94 -4.68
CA THR A 98 10.41 8.83 -5.18
C THR A 98 9.99 10.28 -4.95
N THR A 99 10.90 11.23 -5.19
CA THR A 99 10.57 12.66 -5.18
C THR A 99 9.53 13.04 -6.24
N LEU A 100 9.36 12.23 -7.27
CA LEU A 100 8.40 12.42 -8.37
C LEU A 100 7.06 11.69 -8.14
N GLY A 101 6.92 10.92 -7.05
CA GLY A 101 5.74 10.12 -6.74
C GLY A 101 6.03 8.62 -6.67
N LEU A 102 5.00 7.79 -6.84
CA LEU A 102 5.12 6.33 -6.84
C LEU A 102 5.57 5.83 -8.20
N VAL A 103 6.60 4.99 -8.23
CA VAL A 103 7.12 4.38 -9.46
C VAL A 103 7.04 2.87 -9.31
N SER A 104 6.42 2.19 -10.28
CA SER A 104 6.45 0.73 -10.35
C SER A 104 7.89 0.26 -10.55
N ARG A 105 8.31 -0.74 -9.78
CA ARG A 105 9.68 -1.25 -9.80
C ARG A 105 9.74 -2.72 -10.19
N PHE A 106 8.83 -3.52 -9.67
CA PHE A 106 8.85 -4.97 -9.88
C PHE A 106 7.42 -5.48 -10.06
N GLU A 107 7.23 -6.30 -11.07
CA GLU A 107 6.02 -7.08 -11.28
C GLU A 107 6.41 -8.55 -11.37
N PHE A 108 5.64 -9.42 -10.73
CA PHE A 108 5.87 -10.85 -10.79
C PHE A 108 4.56 -11.63 -10.66
N ASP A 109 4.56 -12.81 -11.28
CA ASP A 109 3.49 -13.80 -11.12
C ASP A 109 3.37 -14.17 -9.64
N TYR A 110 2.16 -14.08 -9.12
CA TYR A 110 1.90 -14.30 -7.72
C TYR A 110 0.48 -14.84 -7.51
N VAL A 111 0.39 -15.96 -6.78
CA VAL A 111 -0.88 -16.61 -6.47
C VAL A 111 -0.94 -16.85 -4.98
N ILE A 112 -2.06 -16.46 -4.36
CA ILE A 112 -2.40 -16.87 -3.00
C ILE A 112 -3.37 -18.04 -3.11
N ASP A 113 -2.92 -19.22 -2.71
CA ASP A 113 -3.71 -20.46 -2.86
C ASP A 113 -4.78 -20.66 -1.77
N ASP A 114 -4.93 -19.75 -0.79
CA ASP A 114 -5.89 -19.87 0.32
C ASP A 114 -6.40 -18.54 0.91
N ARG A 115 -7.51 -18.58 1.65
CA ARG A 115 -8.03 -17.42 2.40
C ARG A 115 -7.27 -17.23 3.71
N LYS A 116 -6.17 -16.46 3.69
CA LYS A 116 -5.42 -16.17 4.91
C LYS A 116 -4.65 -14.86 4.92
N THR A 117 -4.18 -14.56 6.13
CA THR A 117 -3.39 -13.41 6.53
C THR A 117 -2.22 -13.18 5.58
N PHE A 118 -2.18 -11.98 5.01
CA PHE A 118 -1.08 -11.48 4.20
C PHE A 118 -0.44 -10.30 4.92
N ASN A 119 0.88 -10.37 5.08
CA ASN A 119 1.67 -9.24 5.55
C ASN A 119 2.96 -9.19 4.75
N PHE A 120 3.49 -7.99 4.56
CA PHE A 120 4.74 -7.81 3.85
C PHE A 120 5.65 -6.86 4.63
N PHE A 121 6.95 -7.11 4.51
CA PHE A 121 7.99 -6.33 5.14
C PHE A 121 9.05 -6.02 4.10
N PHE A 122 9.67 -4.85 4.20
CA PHE A 122 10.85 -4.51 3.46
C PHE A 122 12.00 -4.30 4.43
N ILE A 123 13.09 -5.03 4.22
CA ILE A 123 14.29 -4.96 5.05
C ILE A 123 15.48 -5.02 4.11
N GLU A 124 16.32 -3.97 4.10
CA GLU A 124 17.55 -3.93 3.30
C GLU A 124 17.33 -4.21 1.80
N GLY A 125 16.32 -3.57 1.19
CA GLY A 125 15.99 -3.77 -0.22
C GLY A 125 15.51 -5.19 -0.57
N ARG A 126 15.07 -5.96 0.44
CA ARG A 126 14.45 -7.28 0.26
C ARG A 126 13.01 -7.25 0.74
N LEU A 127 12.15 -7.79 -0.09
CA LEU A 127 10.75 -7.99 0.21
C LEU A 127 10.59 -9.33 0.91
N TYR A 128 9.97 -9.32 2.07
CA TYR A 128 9.56 -10.51 2.79
C TYR A 128 8.04 -10.57 2.77
N VAL A 129 7.50 -11.67 2.28
CA VAL A 129 6.06 -11.91 2.22
C VAL A 129 5.73 -13.01 3.21
N TYR A 130 4.93 -12.66 4.21
CA TYR A 130 4.34 -13.60 5.15
C TYR A 130 2.93 -13.95 4.67
N GLN A 131 2.67 -15.24 4.53
CA GLN A 131 1.37 -15.79 4.20
C GLN A 131 1.05 -16.93 5.15
N GLY A 132 -0.19 -17.00 5.63
CA GLY A 132 -0.73 -18.28 6.10
C GLY A 132 -1.56 -18.95 5.00
N GLY A 133 -1.85 -20.27 5.10
CA GLY A 133 -3.08 -20.89 4.57
C GLY A 133 -3.89 -21.66 5.65
N GLU A 134 -5.23 -21.58 5.71
CA GLU A 134 -6.10 -22.18 6.77
C GLU A 134 -6.35 -23.67 6.53
N ASP A 135 -5.30 -24.39 6.15
CA ASP A 135 -5.36 -25.85 6.17
C ASP A 135 -5.55 -26.35 7.61
N ALA A 136 -6.05 -27.58 7.75
CA ALA A 136 -6.34 -28.21 9.04
C ALA A 136 -5.14 -28.29 10.01
N ASN A 137 -3.93 -27.93 9.54
CA ASN A 137 -2.67 -27.96 10.30
C ASN A 137 -2.04 -26.58 10.50
N GLY A 138 -2.67 -25.49 10.05
CA GLY A 138 -2.18 -24.13 10.27
C GLY A 138 -0.85 -23.82 9.59
N LYS A 139 -0.69 -24.16 8.30
CA LYS A 139 0.54 -23.85 7.55
C LYS A 139 0.75 -22.33 7.39
N TYR A 140 2.00 -21.90 7.56
CA TYR A 140 2.48 -20.56 7.20
C TYR A 140 3.74 -20.67 6.35
N THR A 141 3.93 -19.68 5.48
CA THR A 141 5.05 -19.57 4.56
C THR A 141 5.62 -18.15 4.66
N VAL A 142 6.94 -18.06 4.76
CA VAL A 142 7.67 -16.80 4.60
C VAL A 142 8.54 -16.93 3.37
N THR A 143 8.31 -16.05 2.40
CA THR A 143 9.11 -15.99 1.17
C THR A 143 9.89 -14.69 1.15
N SER A 144 11.18 -14.76 0.84
CA SER A 144 12.00 -13.58 0.59
C SER A 144 12.22 -13.42 -0.92
N ILE A 145 11.89 -12.25 -1.44
CA ILE A 145 12.08 -11.86 -2.84
C ILE A 145 13.10 -10.73 -2.85
N ARG A 146 14.17 -10.88 -3.64
CA ARG A 146 15.14 -9.80 -3.83
C ARG A 146 14.54 -8.79 -4.81
N VAL A 147 14.43 -7.54 -4.38
CA VAL A 147 13.78 -6.42 -5.11
C VAL A 147 14.77 -5.26 -5.25
N THR A 148 16.01 -5.61 -5.58
CA THR A 148 17.08 -4.67 -5.96
C THR A 148 17.69 -5.14 -7.28
N GLU A 149 17.89 -4.22 -8.21
CA GLU A 149 18.78 -4.43 -9.36
C GLU A 149 20.22 -4.42 -8.84
N GLU A 150 21.06 -5.35 -9.32
CA GLU A 150 22.52 -5.34 -9.06
C GLU A 150 23.23 -4.28 -9.91
#